data_AF-A0A8I1X601-F1
#
_entry.id   AF-A0A8I1X601-F1
#
_cell.length_a   1.000
_cell.length_b   1.000
_cell.length_c   1.000
_cell.angle_alpha   90.00
_cell.angle_beta   90.00
_cell.angle_gamma   90.00
#
_symmetry.space_group_name_H-M   'P 1'
#
loop_
_entity.id
_entity.type
_entity.pdbx_description
1 polymer ?
#
loop_
_entity_poly.entity_id
_entity_poly.type
_entity_poly.pdbx_seq_one_letter_code
_entity_poly.pdbx_strand_id
1 'polypeptide(L)'
;MVKGFSDNEVKNDPAIKESTKEKKGLAAFLKGKKFTYTLPGKKQINIFGSIVIGLNIILVLLVILYLNNQEFHDFVFNVGR
;
A
#
# COMPACT_ATOMS: atom_id res chain seq x y z
N MET A 1 10.99 9.23 -54.51
CA MET A 1 10.45 9.46 -53.16
C MET A 1 10.85 10.86 -52.74
N VAL A 2 9.89 11.78 -52.64
CA VAL A 2 10.13 13.22 -52.40
C VAL A 2 9.15 13.70 -51.33
N LYS A 3 9.69 14.50 -50.38
CA LYS A 3 9.04 15.38 -49.38
C LYS A 3 8.24 14.67 -48.27
N GLY A 4 8.36 15.04 -46.99
CA GLY A 4 8.95 16.24 -46.43
C GLY A 4 9.36 16.06 -44.97
N PHE A 5 10.59 16.47 -44.69
CA PHE A 5 10.89 17.09 -43.41
C PHE A 5 10.19 18.44 -43.43
N SER A 6 9.18 18.60 -42.57
CA SER A 6 8.60 19.90 -42.27
C SER A 6 9.18 20.37 -40.96
N ASP A 7 9.89 21.48 -41.08
CA ASP A 7 10.30 22.41 -40.05
C ASP A 7 9.28 22.55 -38.93
N ASN A 8 9.77 22.59 -37.69
CA ASN A 8 9.37 23.59 -36.71
C ASN A 8 10.43 23.67 -35.61
N GLU A 9 11.44 24.50 -35.87
CA GLU A 9 12.29 25.08 -34.84
C GLU A 9 11.41 25.85 -33.85
N VAL A 10 11.19 25.31 -32.66
CA VAL A 10 10.64 26.09 -31.54
C VAL A 10 11.81 26.63 -30.73
N LYS A 11 12.30 27.80 -31.15
CA LYS A 11 13.13 28.67 -30.32
C LYS A 11 12.25 29.27 -29.23
N ASN A 12 12.53 28.95 -27.97
CA ASN A 12 12.13 29.74 -26.81
C ASN A 12 13.20 29.57 -25.70
N ASP A 13 14.15 30.50 -25.65
CA ASP A 13 14.84 30.90 -24.41
C ASP A 13 13.86 31.64 -23.47
N PRO A 14 14.14 31.90 -22.18
CA PRO A 14 15.32 31.55 -21.40
C PRO A 14 14.99 30.75 -20.12
N ALA A 15 16.04 30.17 -19.54
CA ALA A 15 16.06 29.56 -18.22
C ALA A 15 15.42 30.45 -17.13
N ILE A 16 14.18 30.14 -16.74
CA ILE A 16 13.60 30.63 -15.50
C ILE A 16 14.27 29.85 -14.37
N LYS A 17 15.29 30.48 -13.78
CA LYS A 17 15.84 30.11 -12.47
C LYS A 17 14.76 30.30 -11.41
N GLU A 18 13.82 29.37 -11.31
CA GLU A 18 12.94 29.28 -10.17
C GLU A 18 13.68 28.57 -9.04
N SER A 19 14.30 29.39 -8.18
CA SER A 19 14.75 29.01 -6.86
C SER A 19 13.54 28.64 -5.99
N THR A 20 12.90 27.51 -6.24
CA THR A 20 11.95 26.93 -5.30
C THR A 20 12.74 26.07 -4.34
N LYS A 21 12.99 26.62 -3.14
CA LYS A 21 13.45 25.87 -1.96
C LYS A 21 12.67 24.56 -1.89
N GLU A 22 13.31 23.47 -2.30
CA GLU A 22 12.79 22.12 -2.11
C GLU A 22 12.57 21.95 -0.61
N LYS A 23 11.31 21.96 -0.19
CA LYS A 23 10.96 21.58 1.17
C LYS A 23 11.30 20.09 1.28
N LYS A 24 12.50 19.80 1.79
CA LYS A 24 13.03 18.47 2.16
C LYS A 24 12.16 17.86 3.27
N GLY A 25 10.93 17.52 2.92
CA GLY A 25 9.96 16.91 3.81
C GLY A 25 9.40 15.65 3.16
N LEU A 26 8.94 14.72 4.00
CA LEU A 26 8.25 13.49 3.60
C LEU A 26 7.14 13.77 2.57
N ALA A 27 6.51 14.95 2.63
CA ALA A 27 5.51 15.41 1.68
C ALA A 27 6.05 15.54 0.23
N ALA A 28 7.28 16.00 0.01
CA ALA A 28 7.88 16.04 -1.33
C ALA A 28 8.20 14.63 -1.85
N PHE A 29 8.60 13.72 -0.95
CA PHE A 29 8.86 12.31 -1.25
C PHE A 29 7.58 11.55 -1.64
N LEU A 30 6.44 11.88 -1.01
CA LEU A 30 5.13 11.32 -1.32
C LEU A 30 4.50 11.96 -2.57
N LYS A 31 4.73 13.25 -2.83
CA LYS A 31 4.20 13.96 -4.01
C LYS A 31 4.80 13.48 -5.33
N GLY A 32 6.05 12.99 -5.32
CA GLY A 32 6.73 12.42 -6.49
C GLY A 32 6.39 10.96 -6.81
N LYS A 33 5.85 10.21 -5.83
CA LYS A 33 5.44 8.80 -6.03
C LYS A 33 3.94 8.76 -6.28
N LYS A 34 3.53 8.63 -7.54
CA LYS A 34 2.18 8.17 -7.86
C LYS A 34 2.00 6.80 -7.22
N PHE A 35 1.23 6.72 -6.13
CA PHE A 35 0.78 5.47 -5.54
C PHE A 35 -0.22 4.82 -6.50
N THR A 36 0.28 4.32 -7.63
CA THR A 36 -0.49 3.44 -8.49
C THR A 36 -0.68 2.15 -7.71
N TYR A 37 -1.93 1.82 -7.39
CA TYR A 37 -2.28 0.54 -6.80
C TYR A 37 -2.00 -0.56 -7.82
N THR A 38 -0.76 -1.06 -7.83
CA THR A 38 -0.40 -2.25 -8.58
C THR A 38 -1.04 -3.45 -7.93
N LEU A 39 -1.79 -4.23 -8.71
CA LEU A 39 -2.40 -5.45 -8.20
C LEU A 39 -1.31 -6.34 -7.59
N PRO A 40 -1.55 -6.90 -6.40
CA PRO A 40 -0.61 -7.81 -5.76
C PRO A 40 -0.37 -9.00 -6.69
N GLY A 41 0.90 -9.43 -6.81
CA GLY A 41 1.24 -10.57 -7.65
C GLY A 41 0.62 -11.88 -7.14
N LYS A 42 0.55 -12.91 -7.99
CA LYS A 42 -0.05 -14.22 -7.65
C LYS A 42 0.48 -14.82 -6.33
N LYS A 43 1.78 -14.69 -6.07
CA LYS A 43 2.40 -15.16 -4.82
C LYS A 43 1.90 -14.39 -3.59
N GLN A 44 1.73 -13.07 -3.71
CA GLN A 44 1.23 -12.22 -2.62
C GLN A 44 -0.23 -12.53 -2.33
N ILE A 45 -1.06 -12.69 -3.35
CA ILE A 45 -2.47 -13.06 -3.20
C ILE A 45 -2.62 -14.37 -2.43
N ASN A 46 -1.83 -15.40 -2.75
CA ASN A 46 -1.88 -16.68 -2.04
C ASN A 46 -1.49 -16.54 -0.56
N ILE A 47 -0.49 -15.71 -0.26
CA ILE A 47 -0.07 -15.44 1.13
C ILE A 47 -1.21 -14.73 1.87
N PHE A 48 -1.76 -13.64 1.30
CA PHE A 48 -2.90 -12.94 1.89
C PHE A 48 -4.10 -13.87 2.09
N GLY A 49 -4.42 -14.70 1.09
CA GLY A 49 -5.47 -15.70 1.19
C GLY A 49 -5.23 -16.70 2.32
N SER A 50 -4.01 -17.24 2.43
CA SER A 50 -3.67 -18.19 3.50
C SER A 50 -3.73 -17.56 4.89
N ILE A 51 -3.36 -16.29 5.03
CA ILE A 51 -3.42 -15.56 6.30
C ILE A 51 -4.87 -15.35 6.70
N VAL A 52 -5.71 -14.90 5.77
CA VAL A 52 -7.14 -14.70 6.04
C VAL A 52 -7.80 -16.01 6.46
N ILE A 53 -7.54 -17.09 5.73
CA ILE A 53 -8.10 -18.41 6.07
C ILE A 53 -7.57 -18.89 7.42
N GLY A 54 -6.27 -18.79 7.66
CA GLY A 54 -5.64 -19.22 8.91
C GLY A 54 -6.17 -18.45 10.12
N LEU A 55 -6.31 -17.13 10.02
CA LEU A 55 -6.87 -16.29 11.08
C LEU A 55 -8.33 -16.65 11.39
N ASN A 56 -9.12 -16.95 10.36
CA ASN A 56 -10.51 -17.39 10.57
C ASN A 56 -10.58 -18.75 11.27
N ILE A 57 -9.70 -19.70 10.89
CA ILE A 57 -9.64 -21.01 11.57
C ILE A 57 -9.24 -20.81 13.04
N ILE A 58 -8.23 -19.99 13.31
CA ILE A 58 -7.79 -19.67 14.68
C ILE A 58 -8.94 -19.04 15.47
N LEU A 59 -9.68 -18.10 14.88
CA LEU A 59 -10.84 -17.48 15.53
C LEU A 59 -11.87 -18.52 15.95
N VAL A 60 -12.22 -19.45 15.06
CA VAL A 60 -13.18 -20.52 15.37
C VAL A 60 -12.66 -21.41 16.51
N LEU A 61 -11.38 -21.76 16.50
CA LEU A 61 -10.77 -22.55 17.58
C LEU A 61 -10.82 -21.82 18.92
N LEU A 62 -10.54 -20.51 18.93
CA LEU A 62 -10.62 -19.69 20.14
C LEU A 62 -12.04 -19.59 20.66
N VAL A 63 -13.04 -19.47 19.79
CA VAL A 63 -14.46 -19.48 20.19
C VAL A 63 -14.85 -20.82 20.81
N ILE A 64 -14.44 -21.93 20.20
CA ILE A 64 -14.70 -23.27 20.75
C ILE A 64 -14.03 -23.42 22.12
N LEU A 65 -12.77 -22.97 22.25
CA LEU A 65 -12.04 -23.02 23.52
C LEU A 65 -12.73 -22.16 24.59
N TYR A 66 -13.20 -20.97 24.23
CA TYR A 66 -13.94 -20.08 25.11
C TYR A 66 -15.23 -20.70 25.65
N LEU A 67 -15.95 -21.45 24.82
CA LEU A 67 -17.20 -22.11 25.23
C LEU A 67 -16.97 -23.39 26.04
N ASN A 68 -15.84 -24.07 25.88
CA ASN A 68 -15.60 -25.39 26.48
C ASN A 68 -14.55 -25.40 27.61
N ASN A 69 -13.88 -24.27 27.86
CA ASN A 69 -12.87 -24.17 28.92
C ASN A 69 -13.13 -22.94 29.80
N GLN A 70 -13.50 -23.19 31.05
CA GLN A 70 -13.83 -22.17 32.04
C GLN A 70 -12.62 -21.29 32.40
N GLU A 71 -11.42 -21.85 32.50
CA GLU A 71 -10.20 -21.06 32.79
C GLU A 71 -9.89 -20.09 31.66
N PHE A 72 -10.07 -20.53 30.41
CA PHE A 72 -9.86 -19.67 29.25
C PHE A 72 -10.96 -18.60 29.12
N HIS A 73 -12.21 -18.95 29.41
CA HIS A 73 -13.30 -17.99 29.53
C HIS A 73 -12.96 -16.88 30.53
N ASP A 74 -12.53 -17.26 31.73
CA ASP A 74 -12.21 -16.33 32.81
C ASP A 74 -10.94 -15.51 32.50
N PHE A 75 -9.95 -16.10 31.83
CA PHE A 75 -8.79 -15.36 31.31
C PHE A 75 -9.21 -14.26 30.32
N VAL A 76 -10.04 -14.60 29.32
CA VAL A 76 -10.54 -13.62 28.33
C VAL A 76 -11.36 -12.52 29.01
N PHE A 77 -12.23 -12.89 29.96
CA PHE A 77 -13.03 -11.92 30.72
C PHE A 77 -12.19 -11.00 31.60
N ASN A 78 -11.13 -11.53 32.24
CA ASN A 78 -10.24 -10.74 33.08
C ASN A 78 -9.31 -9.83 32.28
N VAL A 79 -8.90 -10.23 31.07
CA VAL A 79 -8.15 -9.36 30.15
C VAL A 79 -9.04 -8.25 29.58
N GLY A 80 -10.33 -8.51 29.41
CA GLY A 80 -11.30 -7.54 28.90
C GLY A 80 -11.79 -6.51 29.93
N ARG A 81 -11.43 -6.65 31.21
CA ARG A 81 -11.79 -5.75 32.30
C ARG A 81 -10.68 -4.74 32.58
#